data_AF-A0A8J3JNC5-F1
#
_entry.id   AF-A0A8J3JNC5-F1
#
_cell.length_a   1.000
_cell.length_b   1.000
_cell.length_c   1.000
_cell.angle_alpha   90.00
_cell.angle_beta   90.00
_cell.angle_gamma   90.00
#
_symmetry.space_group_name_H-M   'P 1'
#
loop_
_entity.id
_entity.type
_entity.pdbx_description
1 polymer ?
#
loop_
_entity_poly.entity_id
_entity_poly.type
_entity_poly.pdbx_seq_one_letter_code
_entity_poly.pdbx_strand_id
1 'polypeptide(L)'
;MDSTVVPDWSQALAWIDDTLTTAGLRPTGTVEQTRVRPWSVLAKVPVGAATVWFKANGHCSTYEARLLDALARWAPGRVLEPIAIDAQRGWSLLPDGGQTLRAAAPDDPGHWEQLLSRHAELQRDLAPHAGDMIALGVPDMSAAVLPGHFAALLDDPGVAAALGEDLARLRAHEPRYAALCEQLAASAVPLSVQHDDLHDDNVLVGDGYRFFDWGDASVAHPFAVLLVALRVAAERYGLKPGDPVLARLRDAYLEPWAGHGTRAELAAEVEPAIQAAKVSRALSWQRSLADGDEQELAKWGQAVPGWLAELLAPNVL
;
A
#
# COMPACT_ATOMS: atom_id res chain seq x y z
N MET A 1 22.84 4.08 -16.43
CA MET A 1 21.43 4.51 -16.56
C MET A 1 21.14 5.24 -15.28
N ASP A 2 20.84 6.53 -15.37
CA ASP A 2 20.52 7.38 -14.22
C ASP A 2 19.34 6.74 -13.48
N SER A 3 19.41 6.54 -12.17
CA SER A 3 18.26 6.04 -11.40
C SER A 3 17.20 7.16 -11.39
N THR A 4 16.18 7.00 -12.22
CA THR A 4 15.32 8.10 -12.74
C THR A 4 14.22 8.55 -11.76
N VAL A 5 14.36 8.24 -10.47
CA VAL A 5 13.38 8.67 -9.47
C VAL A 5 13.53 10.14 -9.12
N VAL A 6 14.74 10.68 -9.27
CA VAL A 6 15.00 12.09 -8.97
C VAL A 6 14.53 12.93 -10.16
N PRO A 7 13.46 13.73 -10.01
CA PRO A 7 13.02 14.61 -11.08
C PRO A 7 14.07 15.69 -11.34
N ASP A 8 14.02 16.31 -12.52
CA ASP A 8 14.70 17.60 -12.73
C ASP A 8 14.22 18.58 -11.66
N TRP A 9 15.11 18.90 -10.72
CA TRP A 9 14.75 19.66 -9.55
C TRP A 9 14.36 21.09 -9.89
N SER A 10 14.89 21.66 -10.97
CA SER A 10 14.48 22.99 -11.44
C SER A 10 13.02 23.00 -11.90
N GLN A 11 12.59 21.93 -12.59
CA GLN A 11 11.21 21.77 -13.02
C GLN A 11 10.28 21.49 -11.83
N ALA A 12 10.73 20.68 -10.87
CA ALA A 12 9.98 20.43 -9.65
C ALA A 12 9.74 21.73 -8.85
N LEU A 13 10.79 22.54 -8.65
CA LEU A 13 10.67 23.83 -7.96
C LEU A 13 9.74 24.81 -8.69
N ALA A 14 9.83 24.91 -10.02
CA ALA A 14 8.94 25.75 -10.82
C ALA A 14 7.47 25.29 -10.69
N TRP A 15 7.22 23.97 -10.79
CA TRP A 15 5.89 23.42 -10.63
C TRP A 15 5.32 23.64 -9.24
N ILE A 16 6.14 23.49 -8.19
CA ILE A 16 5.74 23.75 -6.80
C ILE A 16 5.30 25.22 -6.63
N ASP A 17 6.09 26.17 -7.13
CA ASP A 17 5.81 27.60 -7.00
C ASP A 17 4.54 28.03 -7.76
N ASP A 18 4.39 27.59 -9.01
CA ASP A 18 3.20 27.87 -9.84
C ASP A 18 1.93 27.32 -9.19
N THR A 19 2.02 26.10 -8.67
CA THR A 19 0.87 25.39 -8.09
C THR A 19 0.47 25.98 -6.75
N LEU A 20 1.42 26.32 -5.88
CA LEU A 20 1.13 27.04 -4.63
C LEU A 20 0.54 28.42 -4.90
N THR A 21 1.10 29.15 -5.86
CA THR A 21 0.57 30.47 -6.24
C THR A 21 -0.88 30.37 -6.71
N THR A 22 -1.19 29.36 -7.53
CA THR A 22 -2.57 29.08 -7.98
C THR A 22 -3.51 28.75 -6.82
N ALA A 23 -3.01 28.04 -5.80
CA ALA A 23 -3.74 27.74 -4.57
C ALA A 23 -3.82 28.93 -3.58
N GLY A 24 -3.28 30.10 -3.92
CA GLY A 24 -3.25 31.27 -3.03
C GLY A 24 -2.23 31.15 -1.89
N LEU A 25 -1.30 30.21 -1.99
CA LEU A 25 -0.23 29.95 -1.04
C LEU A 25 1.11 30.48 -1.57
N ARG A 26 2.08 30.69 -0.68
CA ARG A 26 3.45 31.09 -1.06
C ARG A 26 4.47 30.38 -0.17
N PRO A 27 5.55 29.83 -0.75
CA PRO A 27 6.67 29.35 0.04
C PRO A 27 7.25 30.46 0.93
N THR A 28 7.57 30.13 2.18
CA THR A 28 8.20 31.04 3.15
C THR A 28 9.66 30.69 3.44
N GLY A 29 10.18 29.62 2.83
CA GLY A 29 11.55 29.16 3.00
C GLY A 29 12.00 28.24 1.87
N THR A 30 13.21 27.72 2.00
CA THR A 30 13.79 26.78 1.03
C THR A 30 13.00 25.48 0.99
N VAL A 31 12.76 24.95 -0.22
CA VAL A 31 12.23 23.60 -0.39
C VAL A 31 13.35 22.59 -0.11
N GLU A 32 13.16 21.74 0.89
CA GLU A 32 14.16 20.78 1.35
C GLU A 32 13.79 19.36 0.94
N GLN A 33 14.65 18.69 0.15
CA GLN A 33 14.51 17.25 -0.10
C GLN A 33 14.84 16.48 1.18
N THR A 34 13.94 15.62 1.63
CA THR A 34 14.11 14.88 2.90
C THR A 34 14.24 13.38 2.73
N ARG A 35 13.65 12.80 1.69
CA ARG A 35 13.64 11.34 1.49
C ARG A 35 13.69 11.01 0.01
N VAL A 36 14.87 10.61 -0.46
CA VAL A 36 15.11 10.10 -1.82
C VAL A 36 15.22 8.57 -1.73
N ARG A 37 14.38 7.86 -2.47
CA ARG A 37 14.28 6.39 -2.50
C ARG A 37 14.01 5.92 -3.93
N PRO A 38 14.21 4.62 -4.24
CA PRO A 38 13.91 4.04 -5.55
C PRO A 38 12.45 4.23 -6.02
N TRP A 39 11.51 4.44 -5.10
CA TRP A 39 10.09 4.56 -5.41
C TRP A 39 9.54 5.98 -5.29
N SER A 40 10.25 6.91 -4.63
CA SER A 40 9.80 8.31 -4.54
C SER A 40 10.86 9.28 -3.99
N VAL A 41 10.66 10.56 -4.31
CA VAL A 41 11.29 11.71 -3.65
C VAL A 41 10.24 12.49 -2.86
N LEU A 42 10.53 12.76 -1.59
CA LEU A 42 9.76 13.68 -0.75
C LEU A 42 10.55 14.96 -0.47
N ALA A 43 9.85 16.10 -0.53
CA ALA A 43 10.39 17.38 -0.11
C ALA A 43 9.40 18.18 0.74
N LYS A 44 9.95 18.92 1.70
CA LYS A 44 9.22 19.86 2.55
C LYS A 44 9.21 21.22 1.90
N VAL A 45 8.02 21.82 1.81
CA VAL A 45 7.80 23.18 1.32
C VAL A 45 7.24 24.01 2.47
N PRO A 46 8.05 24.87 3.11
CA PRO A 46 7.54 25.74 4.17
C PRO A 46 6.51 26.73 3.62
N VAL A 47 5.32 26.79 4.20
CA VAL A 47 4.24 27.72 3.81
C VAL A 47 3.65 28.37 5.07
N GLY A 48 4.12 29.57 5.40
CA GLY A 48 3.72 30.27 6.63
C GLY A 48 4.21 29.50 7.86
N ALA A 49 3.28 29.10 8.72
CA ALA A 49 3.55 28.26 9.89
C ALA A 49 3.32 26.76 9.64
N ALA A 50 2.88 26.37 8.44
CA ALA A 50 2.59 24.99 8.06
C ALA A 50 3.64 24.45 7.08
N THR A 51 3.64 23.13 6.92
CA THR A 51 4.43 22.45 5.89
C THR A 51 3.50 21.95 4.79
N VAL A 52 3.88 22.16 3.53
CA VAL A 52 3.31 21.43 2.40
C VAL A 52 4.33 20.39 1.96
N TRP A 53 3.87 19.21 1.57
CA TRP A 53 4.73 18.12 1.13
C TRP A 53 4.64 17.97 -0.38
N PHE A 54 5.79 18.03 -1.03
CA PHE A 54 5.94 17.60 -2.42
C PHE A 54 6.34 16.12 -2.44
N LYS A 55 5.63 15.32 -3.26
CA LYS A 55 5.99 13.94 -3.56
C LYS A 55 6.12 13.78 -5.07
N ALA A 56 7.27 13.29 -5.51
CA ALA A 56 7.48 12.79 -6.87
C ALA A 56 7.61 11.27 -6.81
N ASN A 57 6.72 10.56 -7.50
CA ASN A 57 6.77 9.11 -7.57
C ASN A 57 7.78 8.64 -8.60
N GLY A 58 8.45 7.53 -8.30
CA GLY A 58 9.21 6.76 -9.28
C GLY A 58 8.26 6.07 -10.27
N HIS A 59 8.82 5.50 -11.35
CA HIS A 59 8.04 4.84 -12.40
C HIS A 59 7.08 3.78 -11.87
N CYS A 60 7.47 3.08 -10.81
CA CYS A 60 6.71 2.01 -10.15
C CYS A 60 5.35 2.45 -9.57
N SER A 61 5.19 3.73 -9.23
CA SER A 61 4.03 4.25 -8.50
C SER A 61 3.50 5.58 -9.05
N THR A 62 3.80 5.92 -10.31
CA THR A 62 3.27 7.16 -10.94
C THR A 62 1.74 7.24 -10.94
N TYR A 63 1.04 6.11 -10.84
CA TYR A 63 -0.41 6.05 -10.68
C TYR A 63 -0.90 6.68 -9.37
N GLU A 64 -0.06 6.76 -8.33
CA GLU A 64 -0.48 7.19 -6.99
C GLU A 64 -1.09 8.60 -7.01
N ALA A 65 -0.50 9.54 -7.76
CA ALA A 65 -1.05 10.89 -7.86
C ALA A 65 -2.49 10.88 -8.41
N ARG A 66 -2.74 10.09 -9.46
CA ARG A 66 -4.07 9.93 -10.06
C ARG A 66 -5.04 9.19 -9.13
N LEU A 67 -4.55 8.14 -8.47
CA LEU A 67 -5.33 7.38 -7.49
C LEU A 67 -5.75 8.28 -6.33
N LEU A 68 -4.82 9.02 -5.73
CA LEU A 68 -5.11 9.88 -4.58
C LEU A 68 -6.13 10.97 -4.92
N ASP A 69 -6.01 11.60 -6.08
CA ASP A 69 -6.99 12.57 -6.59
C ASP A 69 -8.38 11.95 -6.82
N ALA A 70 -8.44 10.70 -7.31
CA ALA A 70 -9.70 9.99 -7.44
C ALA A 70 -10.30 9.59 -6.08
N LEU A 71 -9.50 9.08 -5.16
CA LEU A 71 -9.91 8.74 -3.80
C LEU A 71 -10.44 9.97 -3.05
N ALA A 72 -9.83 11.14 -3.22
CA ALA A 72 -10.29 12.39 -2.63
C ALA A 72 -11.73 12.76 -3.10
N ARG A 73 -12.08 12.43 -4.35
CA ARG A 73 -13.44 12.64 -4.87
C ARG A 73 -14.44 11.57 -4.43
N TRP A 74 -14.02 10.31 -4.42
CA TRP A 74 -14.91 9.17 -4.09
C TRP A 74 -15.13 9.02 -2.58
N ALA A 75 -14.17 9.47 -1.77
CA ALA A 75 -14.15 9.30 -0.34
C ALA A 75 -13.59 10.55 0.38
N PRO A 76 -14.23 11.73 0.20
CA PRO A 76 -13.77 12.99 0.79
C PRO A 76 -13.67 12.87 2.32
N GLY A 77 -12.63 13.47 2.89
CA GLY A 77 -12.31 13.42 4.32
C GLY A 77 -11.77 12.09 4.84
N ARG A 78 -11.69 11.02 4.01
CA ARG A 78 -11.16 9.70 4.42
C ARG A 78 -9.75 9.42 3.90
N VAL A 79 -9.23 10.25 2.99
CA VAL A 79 -7.85 10.20 2.51
C VAL A 79 -7.18 11.56 2.69
N LEU A 80 -5.85 11.61 2.59
CA LEU A 80 -5.15 12.90 2.53
C LEU A 80 -5.39 13.57 1.17
N GLU A 81 -6.28 14.54 1.15
CA GLU A 81 -6.64 15.24 -0.09
C GLU A 81 -5.46 16.07 -0.61
N PRO A 82 -5.06 15.90 -1.90
CA PRO A 82 -3.97 16.66 -2.47
C PRO A 82 -4.41 18.10 -2.71
N ILE A 83 -3.49 19.05 -2.50
CA ILE A 83 -3.63 20.44 -2.94
C ILE A 83 -3.65 20.49 -4.47
N ALA A 84 -2.79 19.68 -5.10
CA ALA A 84 -2.67 19.57 -6.53
C ALA A 84 -1.91 18.31 -6.94
N ILE A 85 -2.10 17.88 -8.18
CA ILE A 85 -1.39 16.76 -8.78
C ILE A 85 -0.88 17.10 -10.18
N ASP A 86 0.22 16.47 -10.58
CA ASP A 86 0.63 16.31 -11.98
C ASP A 86 0.44 14.84 -12.34
N ALA A 87 -0.68 14.54 -13.00
CA ALA A 87 -1.08 13.18 -13.33
C ALA A 87 -0.11 12.48 -14.29
N GLN A 88 0.61 13.23 -15.13
CA GLN A 88 1.53 12.66 -16.11
C GLN A 88 2.87 12.31 -15.47
N ARG A 89 3.38 13.20 -14.62
CA ARG A 89 4.67 13.00 -13.93
C ARG A 89 4.54 12.20 -12.62
N GLY A 90 3.32 11.96 -12.15
CA GLY A 90 3.08 11.28 -10.88
C GLY A 90 3.45 12.14 -9.66
N TRP A 91 3.32 13.46 -9.77
CA TRP A 91 3.65 14.39 -8.68
C TRP A 91 2.41 14.81 -7.91
N SER A 92 2.58 15.11 -6.63
CA SER A 92 1.53 15.65 -5.78
C SER A 92 2.08 16.70 -4.81
N LEU A 93 1.29 17.75 -4.57
CA LEU A 93 1.42 18.61 -3.40
C LEU A 93 0.36 18.21 -2.40
N LEU A 94 0.79 17.87 -1.19
CA LEU A 94 -0.05 17.40 -0.10
C LEU A 94 0.00 18.43 1.03
N PRO A 95 -1.11 18.69 1.73
CA PRO A 95 -1.05 19.49 2.95
C PRO A 95 -0.25 18.73 4.02
N ASP A 96 0.14 19.42 5.11
CA ASP A 96 0.90 18.82 6.23
C ASP A 96 0.31 17.48 6.70
N GLY A 97 -1.02 17.42 6.75
CA GLY A 97 -1.75 16.24 7.17
C GLY A 97 -1.90 16.11 8.68
N GLY A 98 -1.06 16.75 9.49
CA GLY A 98 -1.09 16.66 10.94
C GLY A 98 -0.34 15.44 11.48
N GLN A 99 -0.65 15.02 12.71
CA GLN A 99 0.03 13.89 13.35
C GLN A 99 -0.45 12.55 12.79
N THR A 100 0.48 11.60 12.66
CA THR A 100 0.14 10.20 12.38
C THR A 100 -0.54 9.57 13.59
N LEU A 101 -1.37 8.54 13.37
CA LEU A 101 -2.01 7.80 14.44
C LEU A 101 -0.96 7.18 15.37
N ARG A 102 0.15 6.70 14.81
CA ARG A 102 1.30 6.21 15.59
C ARG A 102 1.83 7.22 16.61
N ALA A 103 1.90 8.50 16.23
CA ALA A 103 2.41 9.57 17.09
C ALA A 103 1.37 10.07 18.10
N ALA A 104 0.08 10.00 17.78
CA ALA A 104 -1.01 10.54 18.60
C ALA A 104 -1.65 9.50 19.53
N ALA A 105 -1.64 8.21 19.16
CA ALA A 105 -2.37 7.17 19.86
C ALA A 105 -1.63 6.67 21.11
N PRO A 106 -2.38 6.21 22.14
CA PRO A 106 -1.79 5.49 23.25
C PRO A 106 -1.15 4.18 22.77
N ASP A 107 -0.19 3.68 23.54
CA ASP A 107 0.47 2.39 23.28
C ASP A 107 -0.42 1.22 23.73
N ASP A 108 -1.60 1.12 23.11
CA ASP A 108 -2.62 0.11 23.36
C ASP A 108 -3.23 -0.37 22.02
N PRO A 109 -3.39 -1.68 21.80
CA PRO A 109 -3.95 -2.21 20.55
C PRO A 109 -5.38 -1.77 20.23
N GLY A 110 -6.15 -1.24 21.19
CA GLY A 110 -7.57 -0.90 20.99
C GLY A 110 -7.82 0.13 19.87
N HIS A 111 -6.87 1.04 19.61
CA HIS A 111 -7.03 2.00 18.51
C HIS A 111 -6.91 1.37 17.12
N TRP A 112 -6.29 0.19 17.00
CA TRP A 112 -6.21 -0.55 15.74
C TRP A 112 -7.56 -1.11 15.30
N GLU A 113 -8.47 -1.44 16.23
CA GLU A 113 -9.84 -1.84 15.86
C GLU A 113 -10.54 -0.73 15.10
N GLN A 114 -10.39 0.51 15.56
CA GLN A 114 -10.96 1.67 14.87
C GLN A 114 -10.27 1.94 13.54
N LEU A 115 -8.93 1.84 13.47
CA LEU A 115 -8.19 1.99 12.20
C LEU A 115 -8.72 0.99 11.17
N LEU A 116 -8.78 -0.29 11.54
CA LEU A 116 -9.16 -1.38 10.66
C LEU A 116 -10.62 -1.29 10.24
N SER A 117 -11.52 -0.99 11.16
CA SER A 117 -12.94 -0.79 10.87
C SER A 117 -13.15 0.36 9.87
N ARG A 118 -12.49 1.51 10.08
CA ARG A 118 -12.55 2.66 9.17
C ARG A 118 -11.96 2.36 7.79
N HIS A 119 -10.88 1.58 7.73
CA HIS A 119 -10.30 1.18 6.45
C HIS A 119 -11.19 0.20 5.70
N ALA A 120 -11.83 -0.76 6.39
CA ALA A 120 -12.80 -1.68 5.78
C ALA A 120 -14.03 -0.94 5.25
N GLU A 121 -14.56 0.05 5.98
CA GLU A 121 -15.63 0.94 5.49
C GLU A 121 -15.21 1.65 4.20
N LEU A 122 -13.98 2.19 4.16
CA LEU A 122 -13.43 2.84 2.97
C LEU A 122 -13.33 1.86 1.79
N GLN A 123 -12.74 0.68 1.99
CA GLN A 123 -12.62 -0.32 0.93
C GLN A 123 -13.99 -0.78 0.41
N ARG A 124 -14.96 -1.02 1.29
CA ARG A 124 -16.31 -1.41 0.88
C ARG A 124 -16.97 -0.35 -0.01
N ASP A 125 -16.90 0.91 0.41
CA ASP A 125 -17.52 2.01 -0.32
C ASP A 125 -16.80 2.30 -1.66
N LEU A 126 -15.52 1.94 -1.77
CA LEU A 126 -14.71 2.08 -2.99
C LEU A 126 -14.77 0.88 -3.93
N ALA A 127 -15.36 -0.25 -3.52
CA ALA A 127 -15.43 -1.45 -4.36
C ALA A 127 -16.06 -1.22 -5.75
N PRO A 128 -17.11 -0.36 -5.92
CA PRO A 128 -17.63 -0.03 -7.24
C PRO A 128 -16.63 0.63 -8.19
N HIS A 129 -15.53 1.19 -7.68
CA HIS A 129 -14.49 1.90 -8.44
C HIS A 129 -13.27 1.03 -8.77
N ALA A 130 -13.30 -0.28 -8.49
CA ALA A 130 -12.16 -1.17 -8.75
C ALA A 130 -11.68 -1.11 -10.22
N GLY A 131 -12.60 -1.13 -11.18
CA GLY A 131 -12.28 -0.98 -12.61
C GLY A 131 -11.71 0.40 -12.96
N ASP A 132 -12.24 1.46 -12.34
CA ASP A 132 -11.74 2.83 -12.53
C ASP A 132 -10.29 2.95 -12.03
N MET A 133 -9.96 2.35 -10.89
CA MET A 133 -8.59 2.34 -10.35
C MET A 133 -7.61 1.63 -11.28
N ILE A 134 -7.97 0.47 -11.83
CA ILE A 134 -7.15 -0.23 -12.82
C ILE A 134 -6.94 0.66 -14.05
N ALA A 135 -7.97 1.36 -14.52
CA ALA A 135 -7.87 2.29 -15.64
C ALA A 135 -6.96 3.51 -15.34
N LEU A 136 -6.81 3.89 -14.08
CA LEU A 136 -5.83 4.90 -13.63
C LEU A 136 -4.39 4.37 -13.57
N GLY A 137 -4.18 3.07 -13.79
CA GLY A 137 -2.88 2.40 -13.76
C GLY A 137 -2.51 1.79 -12.42
N VAL A 138 -3.47 1.67 -11.49
CA VAL A 138 -3.27 0.88 -10.27
C VAL A 138 -3.10 -0.60 -10.65
N PRO A 139 -2.08 -1.31 -10.14
CA PRO A 139 -1.86 -2.72 -10.44
C PRO A 139 -3.09 -3.59 -10.14
N ASP A 140 -3.49 -4.41 -11.12
CA ASP A 140 -4.48 -5.48 -10.91
C ASP A 140 -3.79 -6.67 -10.21
N MET A 141 -4.21 -6.94 -8.98
CA MET A 141 -3.79 -8.07 -8.16
C MET A 141 -5.01 -8.91 -7.77
N SER A 142 -6.02 -8.95 -8.65
CA SER A 142 -7.17 -9.85 -8.48
C SER A 142 -6.71 -11.30 -8.43
N ALA A 143 -7.42 -12.12 -7.65
CA ALA A 143 -7.05 -13.51 -7.45
C ALA A 143 -7.00 -14.31 -8.78
N ALA A 144 -7.77 -13.90 -9.78
CA ALA A 144 -7.76 -14.53 -11.10
C ALA A 144 -6.42 -14.40 -11.86
N VAL A 145 -5.66 -13.32 -11.64
CA VAL A 145 -4.39 -13.06 -12.36
C VAL A 145 -3.15 -13.44 -11.55
N LEU A 146 -3.26 -13.49 -10.22
CA LEU A 146 -2.14 -13.75 -9.31
C LEU A 146 -1.36 -15.04 -9.59
N PRO A 147 -1.95 -16.19 -9.97
CA PRO A 147 -1.17 -17.38 -10.29
C PRO A 147 -0.19 -17.15 -11.45
N GLY A 148 -0.59 -16.38 -12.47
CA GLY A 148 0.28 -16.02 -13.58
C GLY A 148 1.40 -15.09 -13.15
N HIS A 149 1.12 -14.12 -12.28
CA HIS A 149 2.15 -13.25 -11.71
C HIS A 149 3.14 -14.01 -10.82
N PHE A 150 2.67 -14.99 -10.05
CA PHE A 150 3.54 -15.82 -9.22
C PHE A 150 4.49 -16.65 -10.09
N ALA A 151 3.99 -17.32 -11.13
CA ALA A 151 4.83 -18.06 -12.07
C ALA A 151 5.88 -17.16 -12.74
N ALA A 152 5.47 -15.96 -13.19
CA ALA A 152 6.37 -14.99 -13.81
C ALA A 152 7.49 -14.52 -12.86
N LEU A 153 7.20 -14.34 -11.57
CA LEU A 153 8.21 -14.03 -10.56
C LEU A 153 9.23 -15.16 -10.39
N LEU A 154 8.79 -16.42 -10.43
CA LEU A 154 9.68 -17.58 -10.31
C LEU A 154 10.50 -17.85 -11.58
N ASP A 155 10.06 -17.31 -12.73
CA ASP A 155 10.76 -17.38 -14.01
C ASP A 155 11.77 -16.22 -14.20
N ASP A 156 11.65 -15.14 -13.43
CA ASP A 156 12.63 -14.03 -13.45
C ASP A 156 14.02 -14.53 -12.99
N PRO A 157 15.08 -14.41 -13.81
CA PRO A 157 16.39 -14.96 -13.47
C PRO A 157 17.02 -14.35 -12.20
N GLY A 158 16.76 -13.07 -11.93
CA GLY A 158 17.28 -12.39 -10.75
C GLY A 158 16.60 -12.87 -9.48
N VAL A 159 15.27 -13.00 -9.52
CA VAL A 159 14.46 -13.55 -8.42
C VAL A 159 14.81 -15.02 -8.20
N ALA A 160 14.87 -15.83 -9.25
CA ALA A 160 15.22 -17.25 -9.18
C ALA A 160 16.61 -17.48 -8.57
N ALA A 161 17.60 -16.68 -8.97
CA ALA A 161 18.94 -16.73 -8.38
C ALA A 161 18.94 -16.34 -6.90
N ALA A 162 18.17 -15.32 -6.52
CA ALA A 162 18.07 -14.87 -5.13
C ALA A 162 17.32 -15.86 -4.21
N LEU A 163 16.34 -16.61 -4.75
CA LEU A 163 15.59 -17.63 -4.02
C LEU A 163 16.43 -18.88 -3.71
N GLY A 164 17.41 -19.22 -4.56
CA GLY A 164 18.27 -20.39 -4.34
C GLY A 164 17.46 -21.69 -4.17
N GLU A 165 17.64 -22.37 -3.04
CA GLU A 165 16.99 -23.65 -2.75
C GLU A 165 15.46 -23.54 -2.59
N ASP A 166 14.94 -22.37 -2.22
CA ASP A 166 13.49 -22.17 -2.04
C ASP A 166 12.73 -22.15 -3.36
N LEU A 167 13.40 -21.92 -4.50
CA LEU A 167 12.76 -21.88 -5.82
C LEU A 167 12.01 -23.20 -6.13
N ALA A 168 12.64 -24.34 -5.86
CA ALA A 168 12.02 -25.64 -6.12
C ALA A 168 10.79 -25.87 -5.22
N ARG A 169 10.85 -25.41 -3.96
CA ARG A 169 9.73 -25.51 -3.00
C ARG A 169 8.57 -24.62 -3.41
N LEU A 170 8.86 -23.42 -3.91
CA LEU A 170 7.86 -22.48 -4.40
C LEU A 170 7.18 -22.96 -5.68
N ARG A 171 7.94 -23.52 -6.63
CA ARG A 171 7.34 -24.16 -7.82
C ARG A 171 6.43 -25.34 -7.45
N ALA A 172 6.85 -26.16 -6.49
CA ALA A 172 5.98 -27.21 -5.97
C ALA A 172 4.72 -26.68 -5.25
N HIS A 173 4.73 -25.42 -4.82
CA HIS A 173 3.58 -24.75 -4.18
C HIS A 173 2.59 -24.13 -5.19
N GLU A 174 2.98 -23.91 -6.46
CA GLU A 174 2.14 -23.27 -7.48
C GLU A 174 0.71 -23.85 -7.58
N PRO A 175 0.49 -25.20 -7.60
CA PRO A 175 -0.87 -25.74 -7.67
C PRO A 175 -1.74 -25.38 -6.46
N ARG A 176 -1.13 -25.33 -5.26
CA ARG A 176 -1.83 -24.94 -4.03
C ARG A 176 -2.17 -23.46 -4.05
N TYR A 177 -1.23 -22.62 -4.51
CA TYR A 177 -1.45 -21.19 -4.66
C TYR A 177 -2.58 -20.89 -5.66
N ALA A 178 -2.60 -21.61 -6.79
CA ALA A 178 -3.66 -21.48 -7.80
C ALA A 178 -5.03 -21.85 -7.24
N ALA A 179 -5.15 -22.96 -6.50
CA ALA A 179 -6.42 -23.37 -5.89
C ALA A 179 -6.93 -22.35 -4.85
N LEU A 180 -6.02 -21.76 -4.07
CA LEU A 180 -6.33 -20.71 -3.11
C LEU A 180 -6.82 -19.43 -3.79
N CYS A 181 -6.19 -19.05 -4.91
CA CYS A 181 -6.62 -17.95 -5.74
C CYS A 181 -7.99 -18.22 -6.40
N GLU A 182 -8.26 -19.44 -6.86
CA GLU A 182 -9.56 -19.84 -7.40
C GLU A 182 -10.67 -19.71 -6.35
N GLN A 183 -10.41 -20.11 -5.10
CA GLN A 183 -11.33 -19.92 -3.98
C GLN A 183 -11.65 -18.42 -3.77
N LEU A 184 -10.63 -17.56 -3.77
CA LEU A 184 -10.81 -16.11 -3.60
C LEU A 184 -11.52 -15.48 -4.80
N ALA A 185 -11.29 -15.96 -6.02
CA ALA A 185 -11.96 -15.48 -7.21
C ALA A 185 -13.47 -15.78 -7.20
N ALA A 186 -13.91 -16.77 -6.42
CA ALA A 186 -15.31 -17.11 -6.19
C ALA A 186 -15.95 -16.37 -4.99
N SER A 187 -15.21 -15.49 -4.30
CA SER A 187 -15.73 -14.73 -3.16
C SER A 187 -16.89 -13.82 -3.57
N ALA A 188 -17.85 -13.66 -2.65
CA ALA A 188 -18.91 -12.66 -2.77
C ALA A 188 -18.42 -11.25 -2.39
N VAL A 189 -17.25 -11.12 -1.77
CA VAL A 189 -16.61 -9.84 -1.44
C VAL A 189 -16.01 -9.25 -2.73
N PRO A 190 -16.45 -8.06 -3.15
CA PRO A 190 -15.92 -7.44 -4.37
C PRO A 190 -14.47 -7.00 -4.20
N LEU A 191 -13.76 -6.94 -5.32
CA LEU A 191 -12.43 -6.31 -5.37
C LEU A 191 -12.52 -4.85 -4.94
N SER A 192 -11.47 -4.34 -4.32
CA SER A 192 -11.35 -2.93 -3.94
C SER A 192 -9.89 -2.52 -3.89
N VAL A 193 -9.65 -1.25 -3.55
CA VAL A 193 -8.32 -0.75 -3.23
C VAL A 193 -7.71 -1.60 -2.11
N GLN A 194 -6.47 -2.02 -2.30
CA GLN A 194 -5.66 -2.71 -1.32
C GLN A 194 -4.42 -1.83 -1.11
N HIS A 195 -4.16 -1.44 0.14
CA HIS A 195 -3.11 -0.45 0.44
C HIS A 195 -1.69 -1.03 0.33
N ASP A 196 -1.53 -2.33 0.56
CA ASP A 196 -0.26 -3.09 0.62
C ASP A 196 0.79 -2.63 1.63
N ASP A 197 0.51 -1.55 2.37
CA ASP A 197 1.38 -0.98 3.41
C ASP A 197 0.58 -0.30 4.53
N LEU A 198 -0.60 -0.84 4.87
CA LEU A 198 -1.45 -0.24 5.90
C LEU A 198 -0.86 -0.44 7.30
N HIS A 199 -0.52 0.68 7.95
CA HIS A 199 -0.17 0.74 9.37
C HIS A 199 -0.51 2.12 9.96
N ASP A 200 -0.51 2.22 11.29
CA ASP A 200 -0.79 3.45 12.05
C ASP A 200 0.10 4.67 11.72
N ASP A 201 1.26 4.49 11.09
CA ASP A 201 2.06 5.63 10.57
C ASP A 201 1.59 6.15 9.18
N ASN A 202 0.77 5.38 8.47
CA ASN A 202 0.13 5.74 7.19
C ASN A 202 -1.33 6.20 7.39
N VAL A 203 -1.65 6.62 8.63
CA VAL A 203 -2.95 7.17 9.00
C VAL A 203 -2.74 8.48 9.72
N LEU A 204 -3.40 9.54 9.27
CA LEU A 204 -3.38 10.86 9.90
C LEU A 204 -4.61 11.06 10.78
N VAL A 205 -4.41 11.72 11.92
CA VAL A 205 -5.46 12.09 12.88
C VAL A 205 -5.92 13.53 12.65
N GLY A 206 -7.23 13.76 12.77
CA GLY A 206 -7.87 15.08 12.70
C GLY A 206 -9.34 14.95 13.10
N ASP A 207 -10.25 15.53 12.34
CA ASP A 207 -11.71 15.32 12.51
C ASP A 207 -12.16 13.87 12.21
N GLY A 208 -11.23 13.03 11.76
CA GLY A 208 -11.37 11.60 11.50
C GLY A 208 -10.01 10.98 11.15
N TYR A 209 -10.04 9.76 10.61
CA TYR A 209 -8.84 9.10 10.06
C TYR A 209 -8.75 9.34 8.56
N ARG A 210 -7.57 9.80 8.13
CA ARG A 210 -7.23 9.98 6.71
C ARG A 210 -6.08 9.07 6.35
N PHE A 211 -6.32 8.17 5.39
CA PHE A 211 -5.32 7.23 4.88
C PHE A 211 -4.49 7.89 3.76
N PHE A 212 -3.18 7.64 3.73
CA PHE A 212 -2.26 8.23 2.77
C PHE A 212 -1.10 7.27 2.43
N ASP A 213 -0.25 7.68 1.50
CA ASP A 213 0.88 6.88 0.99
C ASP A 213 0.42 5.62 0.23
N TRP A 214 -0.25 5.84 -0.90
CA TRP A 214 -0.84 4.77 -1.73
C TRP A 214 0.13 4.25 -2.80
N GLY A 215 1.44 4.44 -2.61
CA GLY A 215 2.47 4.11 -3.60
C GLY A 215 2.63 2.61 -3.86
N ASP A 216 2.25 1.79 -2.88
CA ASP A 216 2.23 0.32 -2.98
C ASP A 216 0.83 -0.23 -3.33
N ALA A 217 -0.17 0.62 -3.54
CA ALA A 217 -1.54 0.19 -3.67
C ALA A 217 -1.80 -0.71 -4.89
N SER A 218 -2.78 -1.58 -4.76
CA SER A 218 -3.28 -2.44 -5.84
C SER A 218 -4.81 -2.53 -5.81
N VAL A 219 -5.40 -3.16 -6.84
CA VAL A 219 -6.79 -3.62 -6.81
C VAL A 219 -6.78 -5.12 -6.58
N ALA A 220 -7.30 -5.56 -5.43
CA ALA A 220 -7.21 -6.96 -5.00
C ALA A 220 -8.43 -7.35 -4.15
N HIS A 221 -8.42 -8.59 -3.65
CA HIS A 221 -9.34 -8.99 -2.59
C HIS A 221 -9.07 -8.13 -1.34
N PRO A 222 -10.04 -7.38 -0.79
CA PRO A 222 -9.78 -6.33 0.19
C PRO A 222 -9.09 -6.85 1.46
N PHE A 223 -9.39 -8.10 1.86
CA PHE A 223 -8.85 -8.72 3.08
C PHE A 223 -7.34 -8.95 3.02
N ALA A 224 -6.72 -8.84 1.84
CA ALA A 224 -5.27 -8.85 1.67
C ALA A 224 -4.57 -7.77 2.51
N VAL A 225 -5.24 -6.67 2.83
CA VAL A 225 -4.68 -5.59 3.67
C VAL A 225 -4.30 -6.08 5.09
N LEU A 226 -4.94 -7.14 5.58
CA LEU A 226 -4.66 -7.72 6.89
C LEU A 226 -3.25 -8.33 6.98
N LEU A 227 -2.60 -8.65 5.85
CA LEU A 227 -1.22 -9.17 5.84
C LEU A 227 -0.27 -8.22 6.57
N VAL A 228 -0.24 -6.95 6.16
CA VAL A 228 0.66 -5.96 6.74
C VAL A 228 0.10 -5.43 8.05
N ALA A 229 -1.19 -5.10 8.09
CA ALA A 229 -1.80 -4.49 9.25
C ALA A 229 -1.65 -5.35 10.52
N LEU A 230 -1.96 -6.66 10.44
CA LEU A 230 -1.84 -7.55 11.60
C LEU A 230 -0.38 -7.86 11.96
N ARG A 231 0.53 -7.92 10.98
CA ARG A 231 1.97 -8.08 11.25
C ARG A 231 2.53 -6.90 12.03
N VAL A 232 2.22 -5.67 11.61
CA VAL A 232 2.71 -4.46 12.27
C VAL A 232 2.11 -4.33 13.68
N ALA A 233 0.81 -4.62 13.84
CA ALA A 233 0.19 -4.65 15.16
C ALA A 233 0.84 -5.73 16.07
N ALA A 234 1.07 -6.94 15.54
CA ALA A 234 1.71 -8.01 16.30
C ALA A 234 3.13 -7.65 16.74
N GLU A 235 3.94 -7.08 15.85
CA GLU A 235 5.29 -6.63 16.16
C GLU A 235 5.28 -5.52 17.21
N ARG A 236 4.45 -4.49 17.02
CA ARG A 236 4.38 -3.33 17.91
C ARG A 236 4.01 -3.72 19.34
N TYR A 237 3.07 -4.64 19.50
CA TYR A 237 2.54 -5.02 20.82
C TYR A 237 3.05 -6.36 21.34
N GLY A 238 4.02 -6.99 20.66
CA GLY A 238 4.58 -8.28 21.04
C GLY A 238 3.56 -9.43 21.05
N LEU A 239 2.55 -9.37 20.17
CA LEU A 239 1.50 -10.38 20.07
C LEU A 239 2.05 -11.63 19.37
N LYS A 240 1.65 -12.79 19.86
CA LYS A 240 2.04 -14.09 19.27
C LYS A 240 0.99 -14.55 18.26
N PRO A 241 1.34 -15.44 17.32
CA PRO A 241 0.33 -16.10 16.49
C PRO A 241 -0.78 -16.74 17.33
N GLY A 242 -2.04 -16.53 16.95
CA GLY A 242 -3.22 -16.99 17.69
C GLY A 242 -3.61 -16.14 18.91
N ASP A 243 -2.98 -14.98 19.13
CA ASP A 243 -3.36 -14.07 20.22
C ASP A 243 -4.82 -13.58 20.06
N PRO A 244 -5.67 -13.60 21.11
CA PRO A 244 -7.04 -13.11 21.04
C PRO A 244 -7.18 -11.66 20.57
N VAL A 245 -6.14 -10.83 20.75
CA VAL A 245 -6.13 -9.46 20.21
C VAL A 245 -6.12 -9.48 18.68
N LEU A 246 -5.33 -10.34 18.04
CA LEU A 246 -5.31 -10.44 16.57
C LEU A 246 -6.67 -10.89 16.02
N ALA A 247 -7.34 -11.81 16.71
CA ALA A 247 -8.70 -12.22 16.36
C ALA A 247 -9.71 -11.05 16.48
N ARG A 248 -9.61 -10.24 17.54
CA ARG A 248 -10.43 -9.02 17.70
C ARG A 248 -10.18 -8.00 16.58
N LEU A 249 -8.91 -7.76 16.24
CA LEU A 249 -8.53 -6.84 15.16
C LEU A 249 -9.10 -7.31 13.81
N ARG A 250 -8.94 -8.60 13.47
CA ARG A 250 -9.56 -9.21 12.29
C ARG A 250 -11.07 -9.03 12.32
N ASP A 251 -11.73 -9.33 13.43
CA ASP A 251 -13.19 -9.27 13.51
C ASP A 251 -13.71 -7.83 13.36
N ALA A 252 -13.01 -6.84 13.94
CA ALA A 252 -13.32 -5.42 13.75
C ALA A 252 -13.17 -4.98 12.28
N TYR A 253 -12.19 -5.53 11.56
CA TYR A 253 -12.03 -5.31 10.12
C TYR A 253 -13.14 -5.97 9.28
N LEU A 254 -13.59 -7.17 9.66
CA LEU A 254 -14.60 -7.93 8.90
C LEU A 254 -16.03 -7.41 9.09
N GLU A 255 -16.33 -6.76 10.22
CA GLU A 255 -17.69 -6.31 10.55
C GLU A 255 -18.35 -5.45 9.45
N PRO A 256 -17.70 -4.46 8.82
CA PRO A 256 -18.29 -3.67 7.74
C PRO A 256 -18.68 -4.47 6.49
N TRP A 257 -18.14 -5.69 6.34
CA TRP A 257 -18.38 -6.60 5.22
C TRP A 257 -19.53 -7.59 5.43
N ALA A 258 -20.23 -7.57 6.58
CA ALA A 258 -21.28 -8.52 6.94
C ALA A 258 -22.42 -8.70 5.91
N GLY A 259 -22.58 -7.78 4.95
CA GLY A 259 -23.52 -7.93 3.82
C GLY A 259 -23.07 -8.89 2.71
N HIS A 260 -21.82 -9.38 2.73
CA HIS A 260 -21.24 -10.24 1.68
C HIS A 260 -21.11 -11.71 2.10
N GLY A 261 -21.52 -12.06 3.32
CA GLY A 261 -21.44 -13.43 3.81
C GLY A 261 -21.64 -13.51 5.32
N THR A 262 -21.80 -14.73 5.82
CA THR A 262 -21.79 -14.97 7.27
C THR A 262 -20.41 -14.67 7.85
N ARG A 263 -20.35 -14.37 9.15
CA ARG A 263 -19.08 -14.16 9.86
C ARG A 263 -18.09 -15.32 9.66
N ALA A 264 -18.59 -16.56 9.59
CA ALA A 264 -17.75 -17.74 9.38
C ALA A 264 -17.18 -17.80 7.95
N GLU A 265 -17.99 -17.46 6.94
CA GLU A 265 -17.54 -17.39 5.55
C GLU A 265 -16.48 -16.29 5.36
N LEU A 266 -16.75 -15.08 5.85
CA LEU A 266 -15.80 -13.96 5.75
C LEU A 266 -14.50 -14.27 6.50
N ALA A 267 -14.56 -14.87 7.69
CA ALA A 267 -13.36 -15.26 8.43
C ALA A 267 -12.55 -16.35 7.70
N ALA A 268 -13.21 -17.25 6.98
CA ALA A 268 -12.54 -18.30 6.21
C ALA A 268 -11.78 -17.78 4.97
N GLU A 269 -12.13 -16.59 4.47
CA GLU A 269 -11.45 -15.95 3.34
C GLU A 269 -10.16 -15.22 3.74
N VAL A 270 -9.98 -14.89 5.03
CA VAL A 270 -8.83 -14.10 5.49
C VAL A 270 -7.50 -14.81 5.25
N GLU A 271 -7.39 -16.07 5.64
CA GLU A 271 -6.14 -16.83 5.48
C GLU A 271 -5.74 -16.95 3.99
N PRO A 272 -6.64 -17.36 3.08
CA PRO A 272 -6.42 -17.24 1.64
C PRO A 272 -5.98 -15.84 1.20
N ALA A 273 -6.70 -14.79 1.58
CA ALA A 273 -6.39 -13.43 1.13
C ALA A 273 -4.99 -12.98 1.58
N ILE A 274 -4.57 -13.31 2.80
CA ILE A 274 -3.22 -13.00 3.32
C ILE A 274 -2.15 -13.80 2.58
N GLN A 275 -2.39 -15.09 2.27
CA GLN A 275 -1.43 -15.88 1.48
C GLN A 275 -1.29 -15.33 0.06
N ALA A 276 -2.40 -14.99 -0.60
CA ALA A 276 -2.40 -14.37 -1.92
C ALA A 276 -1.63 -13.04 -1.93
N ALA A 277 -1.81 -12.21 -0.90
CA ALA A 277 -1.18 -10.91 -0.75
C ALA A 277 0.36 -10.95 -0.68
N LYS A 278 0.97 -12.07 -0.26
CA LYS A 278 2.45 -12.18 -0.22
C LYS A 278 3.08 -12.04 -1.61
N VAL A 279 2.43 -12.58 -2.64
CA VAL A 279 2.85 -12.41 -4.04
C VAL A 279 2.64 -10.96 -4.49
N SER A 280 1.50 -10.35 -4.16
CA SER A 280 1.26 -8.93 -4.43
C SER A 280 2.36 -8.04 -3.82
N ARG A 281 2.73 -8.31 -2.56
CA ARG A 281 3.79 -7.57 -1.86
C ARG A 281 5.15 -7.77 -2.49
N ALA A 282 5.49 -9.00 -2.90
CA ALA A 282 6.70 -9.29 -3.65
C ALA A 282 6.75 -8.51 -4.98
N LEU A 283 5.62 -8.44 -5.71
CA LEU A 283 5.50 -7.65 -6.94
C LEU A 283 5.63 -6.15 -6.69
N SER A 284 5.09 -5.62 -5.57
CA SER A 284 5.29 -4.20 -5.23
C SER A 284 6.76 -3.89 -5.03
N TRP A 285 7.48 -4.74 -4.30
CA TRP A 285 8.92 -4.60 -4.15
C TRP A 285 9.68 -4.75 -5.47
N GLN A 286 9.29 -5.68 -6.34
CA GLN A 286 9.91 -5.84 -7.65
C GLN A 286 9.76 -4.57 -8.49
N ARG A 287 8.56 -3.97 -8.52
CA ARG A 287 8.33 -2.70 -9.22
C ARG A 287 9.16 -1.58 -8.62
N SER A 288 9.15 -1.43 -7.30
CA SER A 288 9.87 -0.38 -6.57
C SER A 288 11.38 -0.46 -6.74
N LEU A 289 11.94 -1.62 -7.01
CA LEU A 289 13.38 -1.84 -7.18
C LEU A 289 13.83 -1.97 -8.64
N ALA A 290 12.91 -1.86 -9.60
CA ALA A 290 13.21 -2.04 -11.02
C ALA A 290 14.29 -1.06 -11.54
N ASP A 291 14.29 0.17 -11.02
CA ASP A 291 15.25 1.23 -11.35
C ASP A 291 16.30 1.46 -10.24
N GLY A 292 16.37 0.56 -9.25
CA GLY A 292 17.26 0.70 -8.11
C GLY A 292 18.74 0.53 -8.47
N ASP A 293 19.61 1.34 -7.89
CA ASP A 293 21.06 1.19 -8.04
C ASP A 293 21.64 0.03 -7.19
N GLU A 294 22.94 -0.24 -7.32
CA GLU A 294 23.61 -1.32 -6.58
C GLU A 294 23.48 -1.18 -5.06
N GLN A 295 23.53 0.04 -4.52
CA GLN A 295 23.39 0.28 -3.07
C GLN A 295 21.96 0.05 -2.60
N GLU A 296 20.99 0.47 -3.41
CA GLU A 296 19.57 0.29 -3.15
C GLU A 296 19.18 -1.20 -3.22
N LEU A 297 19.69 -1.94 -4.21
CA LEU A 297 19.54 -3.39 -4.33
C LEU A 297 20.24 -4.13 -3.19
N ALA A 298 21.43 -3.70 -2.76
CA ALA A 298 22.08 -4.29 -1.59
C ALA A 298 21.25 -4.10 -0.30
N LYS A 299 20.51 -3.00 -0.20
CA LYS A 299 19.69 -2.67 0.97
C LYS A 299 18.33 -3.35 0.97
N TRP A 300 17.66 -3.42 -0.18
CA TRP A 300 16.26 -3.86 -0.28
C TRP A 300 16.03 -5.06 -1.20
N GLY A 301 17.04 -5.53 -1.93
CA GLY A 301 16.92 -6.62 -2.90
C GLY A 301 16.46 -7.95 -2.31
N GLN A 302 16.57 -8.14 -0.99
CA GLN A 302 16.03 -9.32 -0.29
C GLN A 302 14.52 -9.26 -0.06
N ALA A 303 13.86 -8.13 -0.31
CA ALA A 303 12.43 -7.99 -0.06
C ALA A 303 11.59 -8.91 -0.95
N VAL A 304 11.91 -9.00 -2.25
CA VAL A 304 11.20 -9.87 -3.19
C VAL A 304 11.32 -11.35 -2.80
N PRO A 305 12.52 -11.96 -2.71
CA PRO A 305 12.64 -13.36 -2.30
C PRO A 305 12.15 -13.60 -0.88
N GLY A 306 12.28 -12.63 0.03
CA GLY A 306 11.76 -12.72 1.40
C GLY A 306 10.24 -12.89 1.43
N TRP A 307 9.50 -12.05 0.72
CA TRP A 307 8.03 -12.18 0.65
C TRP A 307 7.57 -13.46 -0.03
N LEU A 308 8.31 -13.96 -1.02
CA LEU A 308 8.01 -15.25 -1.63
C LEU A 308 8.27 -16.42 -0.67
N ALA A 309 9.38 -16.40 0.08
CA ALA A 309 9.68 -17.42 1.09
C ALA A 309 8.58 -17.50 2.18
N GLU A 310 7.94 -16.38 2.51
CA GLU A 310 6.82 -16.34 3.45
C GLU A 310 5.62 -17.18 3.01
N LEU A 311 5.43 -17.49 1.72
CA LEU A 311 4.38 -18.42 1.24
C LEU A 311 4.54 -19.84 1.82
N LEU A 312 5.76 -20.19 2.23
CA LEU A 312 6.10 -21.48 2.82
C LEU A 312 5.96 -21.47 4.36
N ALA A 313 5.69 -20.30 4.95
CA ALA A 313 5.54 -20.11 6.39
C ALA A 313 4.06 -20.03 6.80
N PRO A 314 3.70 -20.48 8.02
CA PRO A 314 2.38 -20.24 8.57
C PRO A 314 2.13 -18.73 8.75
N ASN A 315 0.88 -18.31 8.59
CA ASN A 315 0.50 -16.92 8.86
C ASN A 315 0.50 -16.60 10.36
N VAL A 316 0.56 -15.29 10.67
CA VAL A 316 0.62 -14.74 12.04
C VAL A 316 -0.77 -14.71 12.71
N LEU A 317 -1.85 -15.10 12.01
CA LEU A 317 -3.22 -15.14 12.56
C LEU A 317 -3.37 -16.12 13.72
#